data_AF-A0A8S4R1S3-F1
#
_entry.id   AF-A0A8S4R1S3-F1
#
_cell.length_a   1.000
_cell.length_b   1.000
_cell.length_c   1.000
_cell.angle_alpha   90.00
_cell.angle_beta   90.00
_cell.angle_gamma   90.00
#
_symmetry.space_group_name_H-M   'P 1'
#
loop_
_entity.id
_entity.type
_entity.pdbx_description
1 polymer ?
#
loop_
_entity_poly.entity_id
_entity_poly.type
_entity_poly.pdbx_seq_one_letter_code
_entity_poly.pdbx_strand_id
1 'polypeptide(L)'
;MPYLAKSAAEGPLGELDTIANQLFQEAKLQLEQSGNIRSKIKETVIECLSSLYTIILMTTGGTTSPAIPTVTAADFSREVMAELQQQRELVVAARSDMGFVRDQVQKICDAVERYKVTDGVSYAEKAASGIPVGISSPVHSMVVSSVDAHDTSEDIINKIRSAVSAKTTGIWVACC
;
A
#
# COMPACT_ATOMS: atom_id res chain seq x y z
N MET A 1 -52.61 10.02 -17.74
CA MET A 1 -52.76 8.84 -18.60
C MET A 1 -51.55 7.93 -18.39
N PRO A 2 -51.76 6.61 -18.27
CA PRO A 2 -50.96 5.72 -17.43
C PRO A 2 -49.73 5.15 -18.15
N TYR A 3 -48.66 4.93 -17.38
CA TYR A 3 -47.49 4.15 -17.79
C TYR A 3 -47.91 2.69 -18.02
N LEU A 4 -47.94 2.27 -19.28
CA LEU A 4 -48.08 0.88 -19.67
C LEU A 4 -46.71 0.21 -19.61
N ALA A 5 -46.47 -0.53 -18.52
CA ALA A 5 -45.45 -1.56 -18.48
C ALA A 5 -45.82 -2.65 -19.51
N LYS A 6 -45.11 -2.71 -20.64
CA LYS A 6 -45.23 -3.84 -21.57
C LYS A 6 -44.33 -4.97 -21.10
N SER A 7 -45.01 -6.07 -20.79
CA SER A 7 -44.53 -7.38 -20.39
C SER A 7 -43.38 -7.90 -21.26
N ALA A 8 -42.34 -8.40 -20.59
CA ALA A 8 -41.34 -9.28 -21.16
C ALA A 8 -41.93 -10.69 -21.32
N ALA A 9 -41.85 -11.27 -22.51
CA ALA A 9 -41.63 -12.70 -22.76
C ALA A 9 -41.66 -12.99 -24.27
N GLU A 10 -40.57 -13.60 -24.75
CA GLU A 10 -40.50 -14.52 -25.89
C GLU A 10 -40.73 -13.94 -27.31
N GLY A 11 -39.69 -13.32 -27.86
CA GLY A 11 -39.50 -13.11 -29.30
C GLY A 11 -38.22 -13.79 -29.78
N PRO A 12 -38.12 -14.19 -31.07
CA PRO A 12 -36.96 -14.90 -31.62
C PRO A 12 -35.69 -14.07 -31.43
N LEU A 13 -34.58 -14.70 -31.01
CA LEU A 13 -33.28 -14.10 -30.67
C LEU A 13 -32.76 -13.02 -31.66
N GLY A 14 -33.18 -13.05 -32.93
CA GLY A 14 -32.85 -12.02 -33.91
C GLY A 14 -33.52 -10.67 -33.69
N GLU A 15 -34.65 -10.61 -32.98
CA GLU A 15 -35.34 -9.35 -32.68
C GLU A 15 -34.54 -8.50 -31.69
N LEU A 16 -33.82 -9.13 -30.74
CA LEU A 16 -33.08 -8.44 -29.70
C LEU A 16 -31.89 -7.65 -30.26
N ASP A 17 -31.18 -8.20 -31.25
CA ASP A 17 -30.07 -7.51 -31.92
C ASP A 17 -30.56 -6.29 -32.72
N THR A 18 -31.69 -6.43 -33.42
CA THR A 18 -32.33 -5.30 -34.11
C THR A 18 -32.82 -4.23 -33.14
N ILE A 19 -33.41 -4.62 -32.01
CA ILE A 19 -33.87 -3.69 -30.97
C ILE A 19 -32.68 -2.98 -30.32
N ALA A 20 -31.61 -3.71 -30.00
CA ALA A 20 -30.40 -3.14 -29.39
C ALA A 20 -29.72 -2.15 -30.33
N ASN A 21 -29.60 -2.47 -31.62
CA ASN A 21 -29.04 -1.56 -32.61
C ASN A 21 -29.92 -0.32 -32.79
N GLN A 22 -31.25 -0.48 -32.82
CA GLN A 22 -32.19 0.63 -32.94
C GLN A 22 -32.10 1.58 -31.74
N LEU A 23 -32.04 1.04 -30.51
CA LEU A 23 -31.86 1.82 -29.29
C LEU A 23 -30.50 2.52 -29.24
N PHE A 24 -29.44 1.86 -29.73
CA PHE A 24 -28.11 2.45 -29.81
C PHE A 24 -28.06 3.65 -30.78
N GLN A 25 -28.61 3.49 -31.99
CA GLN A 25 -28.66 4.57 -32.98
C GLN A 25 -29.52 5.74 -32.50
N GLU A 26 -30.66 5.46 -31.85
CA GLU A 26 -31.53 6.47 -31.26
C GLU A 26 -30.82 7.26 -30.15
N ALA A 27 -30.17 6.58 -29.21
CA ALA A 27 -29.41 7.23 -28.14
C ALA A 27 -28.26 8.09 -28.68
N LYS A 28 -27.55 7.60 -29.71
CA LYS A 28 -26.49 8.35 -30.38
C LYS A 28 -27.04 9.62 -31.06
N LEU A 29 -28.16 9.51 -31.77
CA LEU A 29 -28.80 10.63 -32.44
C LEU A 29 -29.28 11.70 -31.45
N GLN A 30 -29.94 11.30 -30.37
CA GLN A 30 -30.40 12.22 -29.32
C GLN A 30 -29.24 12.96 -28.65
N LEU A 31 -28.10 12.28 -28.48
CA LEU A 31 -26.91 12.86 -27.89
C LEU A 31 -26.22 13.87 -28.83
N GLU A 32 -26.16 13.57 -30.13
CA GLU A 32 -25.68 14.51 -31.15
C GLU A 32 -26.57 15.76 -31.22
N GLN A 33 -27.90 15.58 -31.21
CA GLN A 33 -28.88 16.67 -31.23
C GLN A 33 -28.91 17.50 -29.94
N SER A 34 -28.36 16.99 -28.84
CA SER A 34 -28.30 17.71 -27.57
C SER A 34 -27.25 18.82 -27.59
N GLY A 35 -27.67 20.06 -27.87
CA GLY A 35 -26.76 21.21 -27.97
C GLY A 35 -26.11 21.67 -26.66
N ASN A 36 -26.57 21.18 -25.50
CA ASN A 36 -26.13 21.65 -24.18
C ASN A 36 -25.13 20.70 -23.46
N ILE A 37 -24.76 19.59 -24.10
CA ILE A 37 -23.82 18.63 -23.51
C ILE A 37 -22.43 18.88 -24.08
N ARG A 38 -21.42 18.99 -23.19
CA ARG A 38 -20.01 19.15 -23.60
C ARG A 38 -19.59 17.95 -24.46
N SER A 39 -18.88 18.21 -25.56
CA SER A 39 -18.46 17.17 -26.52
C SER A 39 -17.74 15.98 -25.86
N LYS A 40 -16.87 16.24 -24.89
CA LYS A 40 -16.17 15.19 -24.13
C LYS A 40 -17.12 14.26 -23.36
N ILE A 41 -18.23 14.77 -22.84
CA ILE A 41 -19.25 13.96 -22.16
C ILE A 41 -20.02 13.13 -23.19
N LYS A 42 -20.31 13.70 -24.37
CA LYS A 42 -20.95 12.95 -25.46
C LYS A 42 -20.08 11.78 -25.91
N GLU A 43 -18.78 12.02 -26.11
CA GLU A 43 -17.81 10.98 -26.47
C GLU A 43 -17.81 9.84 -25.44
N THR A 44 -17.70 10.14 -24.14
CA THR A 44 -17.73 9.12 -23.08
C THR A 44 -19.05 8.34 -23.08
N VAL A 45 -20.19 9.01 -23.27
CA VAL A 45 -21.50 8.32 -23.31
C VAL A 45 -21.60 7.42 -24.56
N ILE A 46 -21.10 7.85 -25.72
CA ILE A 46 -21.06 7.01 -26.94
C ILE A 46 -20.16 5.80 -26.73
N GLU A 47 -19.00 5.95 -26.08
CA GLU A 47 -18.11 4.83 -25.74
C GLU A 47 -18.78 3.82 -24.81
N CYS A 48 -19.47 4.28 -23.77
CA CYS A 48 -20.22 3.41 -22.87
C CYS A 48 -21.36 2.68 -23.60
N LEU A 49 -22.12 3.38 -24.44
CA LEU A 49 -23.20 2.79 -25.23
C LEU A 49 -22.68 1.76 -26.24
N SER A 50 -21.52 2.02 -26.87
CA SER A 50 -20.90 1.10 -27.83
C SER A 50 -20.38 -0.16 -27.14
N SER A 51 -19.80 0.01 -25.95
CA SER A 51 -19.35 -1.11 -25.11
C SER A 51 -20.52 -1.99 -24.69
N LEU A 52 -21.63 -1.37 -24.26
CA LEU A 52 -22.85 -2.08 -23.88
C LEU A 52 -23.47 -2.85 -25.06
N TYR A 53 -23.56 -2.23 -26.23
CA TYR A 53 -24.05 -2.87 -27.45
C TYR A 53 -23.19 -4.07 -27.86
N THR A 54 -21.87 -3.95 -27.72
CA THR A 54 -20.93 -5.06 -27.99
C THR A 54 -21.12 -6.23 -27.03
N ILE A 55 -21.33 -5.96 -25.74
CA ILE A 55 -21.61 -7.00 -24.74
C ILE A 55 -22.93 -7.71 -25.05
N ILE A 56 -23.97 -6.96 -25.45
CA ILE A 56 -25.26 -7.54 -25.84
C ILE A 56 -25.08 -8.45 -27.06
N LEU A 57 -24.38 -8.00 -28.12
CA LEU A 57 -24.09 -8.84 -29.29
C LEU A 57 -23.28 -10.11 -28.97
N MET A 58 -22.32 -10.02 -28.03
CA MET A 58 -21.54 -11.18 -27.59
C MET A 58 -22.37 -12.18 -26.77
N THR A 59 -23.40 -11.69 -26.07
CA THR A 59 -24.29 -12.53 -25.24
C THR A 59 -25.45 -13.12 -26.04
N THR A 60 -25.86 -12.50 -27.16
CA THR A 60 -26.88 -13.02 -28.07
C THR A 60 -26.31 -13.89 -29.19
N GLY A 61 -25.10 -13.59 -29.67
CA GLY A 61 -24.42 -14.26 -30.79
C GLY A 61 -23.60 -15.49 -30.39
N GLY A 62 -24.12 -16.37 -29.54
CA GLY A 62 -23.41 -17.57 -29.11
C GLY A 62 -23.08 -18.55 -30.25
N THR A 63 -21.91 -18.37 -30.88
CA THR A 63 -20.91 -19.35 -31.39
C THR A 63 -20.22 -18.83 -32.64
N THR A 64 -19.11 -18.09 -32.48
CA THR A 64 -17.86 -18.37 -33.21
C THR A 64 -16.72 -17.82 -32.39
N SER A 65 -16.09 -18.70 -31.64
CA SER A 65 -14.74 -18.50 -31.11
C SER A 65 -13.77 -18.43 -32.30
N PRO A 66 -13.00 -17.34 -32.49
CA PRO A 66 -11.58 -17.51 -32.64
C PRO A 66 -11.02 -17.87 -31.26
N ALA A 67 -10.08 -18.79 -31.19
CA ALA A 67 -9.49 -19.31 -29.97
C ALA A 67 -8.94 -18.18 -29.08
N ILE A 68 -9.76 -17.71 -28.15
CA ILE A 68 -9.30 -16.99 -26.96
C ILE A 68 -9.20 -18.08 -25.89
N PRO A 69 -8.08 -18.22 -25.17
CA PRO A 69 -7.97 -19.17 -24.07
C PRO A 69 -9.12 -18.89 -23.12
N THR A 70 -10.12 -19.76 -23.17
CA THR A 70 -11.32 -19.65 -22.35
C THR A 70 -10.90 -20.06 -20.96
N VAL A 71 -10.46 -19.10 -20.15
CA VAL A 71 -10.37 -19.29 -18.71
C VAL A 71 -11.77 -19.67 -18.28
N THR A 72 -11.97 -20.95 -17.97
CA THR A 72 -13.30 -21.42 -17.60
C THR A 72 -13.70 -20.74 -16.28
N ALA A 73 -15.00 -20.53 -16.04
CA ALA A 73 -15.46 -19.99 -14.76
C ALA A 73 -14.93 -20.83 -13.56
N ALA A 74 -14.65 -22.11 -13.78
CA ALA A 74 -14.00 -23.00 -12.82
C ALA A 74 -12.51 -22.67 -12.60
N ASP A 75 -11.77 -22.25 -13.61
CA ASP A 75 -10.37 -21.84 -13.49
C ASP A 75 -10.26 -20.48 -12.77
N PHE A 76 -11.13 -19.52 -13.10
CA PHE A 76 -11.21 -18.25 -12.36
C PHE A 76 -11.59 -18.47 -10.90
N SER A 77 -12.59 -19.32 -10.64
CA SER A 77 -12.98 -19.67 -9.26
C SER A 77 -11.84 -20.35 -8.49
N ARG A 78 -11.05 -21.19 -9.16
CA ARG A 78 -9.88 -21.84 -8.56
C ARG A 78 -8.79 -20.83 -8.22
N GLU A 79 -8.54 -19.87 -9.10
CA GLU A 79 -7.56 -18.80 -8.90
C GLU A 79 -7.97 -17.87 -7.75
N VAL A 80 -9.23 -17.44 -7.70
CA VAL A 80 -9.77 -16.63 -6.59
C VAL A 80 -9.68 -17.37 -5.25
N MET A 81 -9.97 -18.67 -5.23
CA MET A 81 -9.84 -19.48 -4.00
C MET A 81 -8.39 -19.65 -3.57
N ALA A 82 -7.45 -19.78 -4.52
CA ALA A 82 -6.02 -19.85 -4.23
C ALA A 82 -5.50 -18.53 -3.65
N GLU A 83 -5.90 -17.40 -4.24
CA GLU A 83 -5.52 -16.07 -3.75
C GLU A 83 -6.08 -15.79 -2.35
N LEU A 84 -7.35 -16.15 -2.10
CA LEU A 84 -7.96 -16.03 -0.77
C LEU A 84 -7.23 -16.89 0.28
N GLN A 85 -6.79 -18.08 -0.11
CA GLN A 85 -6.00 -18.96 0.76
C GLN A 85 -4.64 -18.30 1.09
N GLN A 86 -3.95 -17.75 0.09
CA GLN A 86 -2.68 -17.04 0.27
C GLN A 86 -2.84 -15.82 1.18
N GLN A 87 -3.89 -15.01 0.98
CA GLN A 87 -4.19 -13.87 1.84
C GLN A 87 -4.43 -14.29 3.29
N ARG A 88 -5.11 -15.42 3.50
CA ARG A 88 -5.35 -15.96 4.85
C ARG A 88 -4.04 -16.35 5.54
N GLU A 89 -3.12 -16.98 4.82
CA GLU A 89 -1.80 -17.35 5.37
C GLU A 89 -0.97 -16.12 5.77
N LEU A 90 -0.97 -15.08 4.93
CA LEU A 90 -0.31 -13.81 5.25
C LEU A 90 -0.90 -13.15 6.49
N VAL A 91 -2.23 -13.13 6.62
CA VAL A 91 -2.90 -12.57 7.81
C VAL A 91 -2.56 -13.36 9.07
N VAL A 92 -2.46 -14.70 8.97
CA VAL A 92 -2.06 -15.55 10.10
C VAL A 92 -0.60 -15.26 10.50
N ALA A 93 0.31 -15.13 9.53
CA ALA A 93 1.71 -14.77 9.79
C ALA A 93 1.83 -13.39 10.45
N ALA A 94 1.18 -12.36 9.89
CA ALA A 94 1.19 -11.01 10.44
C ALA A 94 0.59 -10.97 11.86
N ARG A 95 -0.43 -11.79 12.16
CA ARG A 95 -0.99 -11.93 13.50
C ARG A 95 0.01 -12.50 14.50
N SER A 96 0.84 -13.46 14.08
CA SER A 96 1.91 -14.01 14.90
C SER A 96 2.96 -12.94 15.23
N ASP A 97 3.40 -12.18 14.23
CA ASP A 97 4.39 -11.11 14.41
C ASP A 97 3.88 -10.01 15.35
N MET A 98 2.62 -9.61 15.20
CA MET A 98 1.98 -8.67 16.13
C MET A 98 1.88 -9.22 17.56
N GLY A 99 1.73 -10.54 17.72
CA GLY A 99 1.81 -11.21 19.03
C GLY A 99 3.19 -11.05 19.67
N PHE A 100 4.24 -11.29 18.89
CA PHE A 100 5.61 -11.11 19.37
C PHE A 100 5.94 -9.67 19.75
N VAL A 101 5.50 -8.70 18.93
CA VAL A 101 5.66 -7.27 19.24
C VAL A 101 4.92 -6.90 20.52
N ARG A 102 3.68 -7.38 20.69
CA ARG A 102 2.90 -7.16 21.92
C ARG A 102 3.65 -7.70 23.15
N ASP A 103 4.20 -8.91 23.06
CA ASP A 103 4.94 -9.52 24.17
C ASP A 103 6.22 -8.74 24.51
N GLN A 104 6.92 -8.20 23.50
CA GLN A 104 8.06 -7.31 23.73
C GLN A 104 7.65 -6.02 24.44
N VAL A 105 6.58 -5.36 23.96
CA VAL A 105 6.07 -4.14 24.57
C VAL A 105 5.68 -4.38 26.02
N GLN A 106 5.01 -5.51 26.31
CA GLN A 106 4.64 -5.87 27.68
C GLN A 106 5.88 -6.04 28.58
N LYS A 107 6.92 -6.74 28.10
CA LYS A 107 8.18 -6.88 28.85
C LYS A 107 8.84 -5.54 29.16
N ILE A 108 8.79 -4.59 28.22
CA ILE A 108 9.29 -3.23 28.42
C ILE A 108 8.45 -2.51 29.47
N CYS A 109 7.12 -2.58 29.39
CA CYS A 109 6.23 -2.01 30.40
C CYS A 109 6.54 -2.56 31.80
N ASP A 110 6.65 -3.88 31.94
CA ASP A 110 6.97 -4.53 33.21
C ASP A 110 8.37 -4.17 33.73
N ALA A 111 9.33 -3.93 32.83
CA ALA A 111 10.67 -3.47 33.20
C ALA A 111 10.68 -2.01 33.67
N VAL A 112 9.94 -1.13 32.98
CA VAL A 112 9.77 0.28 33.36
C VAL A 112 9.07 0.38 34.72
N GLU A 113 8.04 -0.43 34.95
CA GLU A 113 7.32 -0.44 36.21
C GLU A 113 8.20 -0.93 37.37
N ARG A 114 8.99 -2.00 37.15
CA ARG A 114 10.01 -2.43 38.12
C ARG A 114 11.06 -1.35 38.39
N TYR A 115 11.54 -0.65 37.37
CA TYR A 115 12.51 0.44 37.53
C TYR A 115 11.95 1.60 38.36
N LYS A 116 10.67 1.96 38.17
CA LYS A 116 9.97 2.95 39.01
C LYS A 116 9.86 2.51 40.48
N VAL A 117 9.71 1.22 40.74
CA VAL A 117 9.59 0.66 42.10
C VAL A 117 10.95 0.54 42.79
N THR A 118 12.03 0.22 42.06
CA THR A 118 13.36 -0.03 42.67
C THR A 118 14.29 1.18 42.73
N ASP A 119 14.22 2.10 41.76
CA ASP A 119 15.16 3.23 41.62
C ASP A 119 14.44 4.60 41.68
N GLY A 120 13.22 4.58 42.24
CA GLY A 120 12.11 5.51 42.14
C GLY A 120 12.40 6.98 42.43
N VAL A 121 13.19 7.62 41.57
CA VAL A 121 13.32 9.07 41.54
C VAL A 121 13.34 9.48 40.08
N SER A 122 12.29 10.20 39.67
CA SER A 122 12.26 10.85 38.35
C SER A 122 13.51 11.71 38.17
N TYR A 123 14.03 11.85 36.95
CA TYR A 123 15.17 12.73 36.68
C TYR A 123 14.96 14.14 37.25
N ALA A 124 13.72 14.65 37.18
CA ALA A 124 13.32 15.93 37.76
C ALA A 124 13.43 15.97 39.29
N GLU A 125 13.14 14.87 39.95
CA GLU A 125 13.17 14.73 41.41
C GLU A 125 14.62 14.53 41.91
N LYS A 126 15.46 13.82 41.15
CA LYS A 126 16.91 13.75 41.40
C LYS A 126 17.57 15.12 41.26
N ALA A 127 17.20 15.89 40.23
CA ALA A 127 17.67 17.25 40.04
C ALA A 127 17.19 18.24 41.13
N ALA A 128 15.98 18.04 41.66
CA ALA A 128 15.41 18.87 42.73
C ALA A 128 15.95 18.52 44.13
N SER A 129 16.38 17.28 44.36
CA SER A 129 16.83 16.80 45.67
C SER A 129 18.11 17.45 46.20
N GLY A 130 18.86 18.19 45.36
CA GLY A 130 20.08 18.90 45.78
C GLY A 130 21.21 17.98 46.29
N ILE A 131 21.02 16.66 46.23
CA ILE A 131 22.04 15.68 46.58
C ILE A 131 23.15 15.81 45.53
N PRO A 132 24.41 16.03 45.92
CA PRO A 132 25.51 16.09 44.97
C PRO A 132 25.55 14.74 44.26
N VAL A 133 25.12 14.74 42.99
CA VAL A 133 25.32 13.63 42.06
C VAL A 133 26.81 13.38 42.10
N GLY A 134 27.20 12.25 42.70
CA GLY A 134 28.61 11.86 42.82
C GLY A 134 29.27 12.09 41.49
N ILE A 135 30.36 12.87 41.51
CA ILE A 135 31.02 13.50 40.37
C ILE A 135 31.16 12.45 39.26
N SER A 136 30.15 12.38 38.39
CA SER A 136 30.26 11.70 37.12
C SER A 136 31.30 12.51 36.39
N SER A 137 32.38 11.84 35.97
CA SER A 137 33.48 12.47 35.24
C SER A 137 32.91 13.45 34.22
N PRO A 138 33.41 14.69 34.16
CA PRO A 138 32.90 15.70 33.25
C PRO A 138 32.76 15.09 31.85
N VAL A 139 31.56 15.18 31.28
CA VAL A 139 31.31 14.72 29.92
C VAL A 139 32.12 15.63 29.02
N HIS A 140 33.34 15.21 28.68
CA HIS A 140 34.23 15.97 27.83
C HIS A 140 33.64 15.95 26.42
N SER A 141 33.06 17.07 25.98
CA SER A 141 32.68 17.25 24.59
C SER A 141 33.95 17.40 23.75
N MET A 142 34.16 16.52 22.78
CA MET A 142 35.25 16.60 21.82
C MET A 142 34.69 17.10 20.49
N VAL A 143 35.21 18.22 20.00
CA VAL A 143 34.92 18.72 18.66
C VAL A 143 36.03 18.24 17.75
N VAL A 144 35.67 17.55 16.66
CA VAL A 144 36.62 17.06 15.66
C VAL A 144 36.32 17.72 14.32
N SER A 145 37.37 18.26 13.70
CA SER A 145 37.33 18.88 12.37
C SER A 145 38.34 18.21 11.46
N SER A 146 37.99 18.04 10.18
CA SER A 146 38.95 17.60 9.15
C SER A 146 39.59 18.80 8.46
N VAL A 147 40.83 18.60 7.99
CA VAL A 147 41.55 19.54 7.11
C VAL A 147 41.20 19.31 5.64
N ASP A 148 40.58 18.18 5.31
CA ASP A 148 40.14 17.86 3.95
C ASP A 148 38.74 18.42 3.71
N ALA A 149 38.61 19.26 2.69
CA ALA A 149 37.35 19.91 2.33
C ALA A 149 36.31 18.94 1.73
N HIS A 150 36.72 17.73 1.35
CA HIS A 150 35.84 16.70 0.82
C HIS A 150 35.35 15.69 1.86
N ASP A 151 35.87 15.75 3.08
CA ASP A 151 35.42 14.87 4.16
C ASP A 151 34.03 15.26 4.66
N THR A 152 33.09 14.31 4.61
CA THR A 152 31.81 14.44 5.29
C THR A 152 31.93 14.05 6.77
N SER A 153 30.91 14.39 7.57
CA SER A 153 30.89 13.99 8.99
C SER A 153 30.96 12.48 9.18
N GLU A 154 30.41 11.69 8.26
CA GLU A 154 30.45 10.22 8.33
C GLU A 154 31.86 9.69 8.02
N ASP A 155 32.56 10.30 7.06
CA ASP A 155 33.94 9.94 6.73
C ASP A 155 34.87 10.17 7.93
N ILE A 156 34.69 11.29 8.63
CA ILE A 156 35.44 11.62 9.84
C ILE A 156 35.17 10.59 10.94
N ILE A 157 33.90 10.21 11.17
CA ILE A 157 33.53 9.19 12.16
C ILE A 157 34.18 7.83 11.83
N ASN A 158 34.18 7.44 10.55
CA ASN A 158 34.77 6.19 10.10
C ASN A 158 36.30 6.18 10.24
N LYS A 159 36.97 7.30 9.97
CA LYS A 159 38.42 7.48 10.21
C LYS A 159 38.75 7.34 11.71
N ILE A 160 37.96 7.98 12.58
CA ILE A 160 38.15 7.86 14.04
C ILE A 160 37.93 6.42 14.50
N ARG A 161 36.84 5.77 14.08
CA ARG A 161 36.56 4.36 14.45
C ARG A 161 37.67 3.43 13.99
N SER A 162 38.20 3.64 12.80
CA SER A 162 39.31 2.87 12.24
C SER A 162 40.60 3.08 13.02
N ALA A 163 40.93 4.34 13.37
CA ALA A 163 42.12 4.67 14.16
C ALA A 163 42.04 4.15 15.61
N VAL A 164 40.87 4.24 16.25
CA VAL A 164 40.63 3.67 17.58
C VAL A 164 40.72 2.15 17.53
N SER A 165 40.14 1.51 16.51
CA SER A 165 40.22 0.06 16.31
C SER A 165 41.66 -0.41 16.11
N ALA A 166 42.45 0.30 15.29
CA ALA A 166 43.87 0.02 15.07
C ALA A 166 44.70 0.13 16.36
N LYS A 167 44.37 1.11 17.21
CA LYS A 167 45.00 1.29 18.53
C LYS A 167 44.66 0.15 19.50
N THR A 168 43.44 -0.38 19.47
CA THR A 168 43.05 -1.57 20.26
C THR A 168 43.66 -2.87 19.72
N THR A 169 43.99 -2.96 18.43
CA THR A 169 44.64 -4.13 17.83
C THR A 169 46.18 -4.07 17.88
N GLY A 170 46.76 -3.06 18.51
CA GLY A 170 48.22 -2.90 18.63
C GLY A 170 48.93 -2.55 17.32
N ILE A 171 48.20 -2.10 16.29
CA ILE A 171 48.77 -1.74 15.00
C ILE A 171 49.13 -0.25 15.04
N TRP A 172 50.42 0.04 14.97
CA TRP A 172 50.93 1.40 14.91
C TRP A 172 50.71 1.96 13.50
N VAL A 173 49.83 2.94 13.37
CA VAL A 173 49.72 3.74 12.14
C VAL A 173 50.89 4.72 12.16
N ALA A 174 51.83 4.56 11.24
CA ALA A 174 52.92 5.50 11.04
C ALA A 174 52.32 6.81 10.51
N CYS A 175 52.39 7.88 11.29
CA CYS A 175 52.12 9.23 10.79
C CYS A 175 53.33 9.67 9.93
N CYS A 176 53.07 10.01 8.67
CA CYS A 176 53.98 10.82 7.85
C CYS A 176 53.78 12.31 8.16
#